data_AF-A0A435YKR5-F1
#
_entry.id   AF-A0A435YKR5-F1
#
_cell.length_a   1.000
_cell.length_b   1.000
_cell.length_c   1.000
_cell.angle_alpha   90.00
_cell.angle_beta   90.00
_cell.angle_gamma   90.00
#
_symmetry.space_group_name_H-M   'P 1'
#
loop_
_entity.id
_entity.type
_entity.pdbx_description
1 polymer ?
#
loop_
_entity_poly.entity_id
_entity_poly.type
_entity_poly.pdbx_seq_one_letter_code
_entity_poly.pdbx_strand_id
1 'polypeptide(L)'
;MKCMVINLDRSPDRLAHVTAEFAKIGVSFDRVPAVDALHRRDFAETSPGLTATEVACLMSHKVCWKIIADGDDAFGAIFEDDVLLCEAAGPMLSDDGWVPADADVVKLETYLRKTVIAMKRTSVSRGFSLARLYGFHIGSAGYIVSKRAARDLITRNLDAPADHVIFDPSLPTSSSKTVYQLLPALCVQNDLVREKASGLTSLLSEERLVKSASNYAPKRSPAGKLVVETRRIARQIFDICRLRREKTIAFIQSIPGSDVHPCPPRTVTR
;
A
#
# COMPACT_ATOMS: atom_id res chain seq x y z
N MET A 1 -3.51 -16.90 4.79
CA MET A 1 -2.96 -16.65 3.43
C MET A 1 -1.44 -16.54 3.47
N LYS A 2 -0.74 -16.81 2.37
CA LYS A 2 0.71 -16.57 2.27
C LYS A 2 1.06 -15.08 2.37
N CYS A 3 2.06 -14.76 3.18
CA CYS A 3 2.72 -13.44 3.24
C CYS A 3 4.09 -13.50 2.56
N MET A 4 4.39 -12.50 1.72
CA MET A 4 5.69 -12.36 1.07
C MET A 4 6.28 -10.98 1.34
N VAL A 5 7.61 -10.94 1.48
CA VAL A 5 8.36 -9.69 1.67
C VAL A 5 9.39 -9.54 0.56
N ILE A 6 9.30 -8.43 -0.18
CA ILE A 6 10.26 -8.02 -1.20
C ILE A 6 11.45 -7.36 -0.51
N ASN A 7 12.66 -7.89 -0.73
CA ASN A 7 13.88 -7.36 -0.14
C ASN A 7 15.09 -7.55 -1.07
N LEU A 8 15.94 -6.52 -1.19
CA LEU A 8 17.18 -6.60 -1.95
C LEU A 8 18.22 -7.47 -1.23
N ASP A 9 18.96 -8.30 -1.98
CA ASP A 9 20.03 -9.15 -1.41
C ASP A 9 21.13 -8.34 -0.73
N ARG A 10 21.43 -7.14 -1.23
CA ARG A 10 22.41 -6.23 -0.64
C ARG A 10 21.89 -5.42 0.56
N SER A 11 20.67 -5.69 1.04
CA SER A 11 20.05 -4.95 2.15
C SER A 11 19.68 -5.86 3.32
N PRO A 12 20.68 -6.51 3.96
CA PRO A 12 20.44 -7.40 5.10
C PRO A 12 19.87 -6.65 6.31
N ASP A 13 20.22 -5.38 6.52
CA ASP A 13 19.67 -4.58 7.63
C ASP A 13 18.17 -4.33 7.47
N ARG A 14 17.69 -4.09 6.24
CA ARG A 14 16.25 -3.94 5.96
C ARG A 14 15.53 -5.28 6.12
N LEU A 15 16.16 -6.38 5.74
CA LEU A 15 15.61 -7.72 6.00
C LEU A 15 15.49 -8.00 7.51
N ALA A 16 16.51 -7.64 8.30
CA ALA A 16 16.47 -7.80 9.75
C ALA A 16 15.36 -6.95 10.39
N HIS A 17 15.18 -5.72 9.91
CA HIS A 17 14.09 -4.82 10.32
C HIS A 17 12.71 -5.46 10.09
N VAL A 18 12.38 -5.82 8.85
CA VAL A 18 11.07 -6.40 8.54
C VAL A 18 10.87 -7.78 9.20
N THR A 19 11.95 -8.54 9.40
CA THR A 19 11.89 -9.78 10.18
C THR A 19 11.47 -9.53 11.62
N ALA A 20 12.01 -8.50 12.27
CA ALA A 20 11.61 -8.12 13.61
C ALA A 20 10.15 -7.63 13.66
N GLU A 21 9.68 -6.88 12.65
CA GLU A 21 8.28 -6.44 12.57
C GLU A 21 7.30 -7.61 12.46
N PHE A 22 7.57 -8.58 11.59
CA PHE A 22 6.75 -9.80 11.45
C PHE A 22 6.78 -10.68 12.70
N ALA A 23 7.94 -10.77 13.38
CA ALA A 23 8.06 -11.50 14.63
C ALA A 23 7.18 -10.92 15.75
N LYS A 24 7.05 -9.58 15.85
CA LYS A 24 6.19 -8.91 16.84
C LYS A 24 4.71 -9.32 16.71
N ILE A 25 4.27 -9.60 15.50
CA ILE A 25 2.88 -9.98 15.22
C ILE A 25 2.68 -11.50 15.08
N GLY A 26 3.73 -12.30 15.26
CA GLY A 26 3.67 -13.76 15.23
C GLY A 26 3.34 -14.36 13.87
N VAL A 27 3.71 -13.70 12.76
CA VAL A 27 3.44 -14.16 11.38
C VAL A 27 4.75 -14.45 10.66
N SER A 28 4.85 -15.59 9.99
CA SER A 28 5.97 -15.89 9.09
C SER A 28 5.72 -15.30 7.70
N PHE A 29 6.79 -15.07 6.95
CA PHE A 29 6.72 -14.65 5.56
C PHE A 29 7.76 -15.37 4.70
N ASP A 30 7.48 -15.45 3.41
CA ASP A 30 8.41 -15.90 2.39
C ASP A 30 9.18 -14.67 1.86
N ARG A 31 10.52 -14.67 1.98
CA ARG A 31 11.35 -13.63 1.37
C ARG A 31 11.38 -13.82 -0.14
N VAL A 32 11.06 -12.77 -0.89
CA VAL A 32 11.22 -12.69 -2.34
C VAL A 32 12.39 -11.75 -2.64
N PRO A 33 13.48 -12.25 -3.28
CA PRO A 33 14.58 -11.40 -3.70
C PRO A 33 14.09 -10.31 -4.65
N ALA A 34 14.32 -9.05 -4.26
CA ALA A 34 13.97 -7.91 -5.10
C ALA A 34 14.93 -7.82 -6.29
N VAL A 35 14.40 -7.39 -7.42
CA VAL A 35 15.20 -7.01 -8.58
C VAL A 35 16.02 -5.77 -8.21
N ASP A 36 17.34 -5.82 -8.41
CA ASP A 36 18.22 -4.69 -8.12
C ASP A 36 18.47 -3.85 -9.37
N ALA A 37 18.04 -2.59 -9.33
CA ALA A 37 18.26 -1.62 -10.41
C ALA A 37 19.76 -1.40 -10.71
N LEU A 38 20.66 -1.60 -9.73
CA LEU A 38 22.10 -1.42 -9.93
C LEU A 38 22.68 -2.36 -10.99
N HIS A 39 22.08 -3.54 -11.18
CA HIS A 39 22.52 -4.53 -12.15
C HIS A 39 21.76 -4.46 -13.48
N ARG A 40 20.87 -3.46 -13.65
CA ARG A 40 19.91 -3.38 -14.77
C ARG A 40 19.89 -2.01 -15.42
N ARG A 41 21.01 -1.66 -16.07
CA ARG A 41 21.16 -0.38 -16.81
C ARG A 41 20.18 -0.27 -17.99
N ASP A 42 19.75 -1.41 -18.53
CA ASP A 42 18.79 -1.51 -19.63
C ASP A 42 17.38 -1.02 -19.26
N PHE A 43 17.02 -0.98 -17.97
CA PHE A 43 15.67 -0.56 -17.55
C PHE A 43 15.31 0.87 -17.92
N ALA A 44 16.28 1.79 -17.89
CA ALA A 44 16.04 3.17 -18.27
C ALA A 44 15.77 3.34 -19.78
N GLU A 45 16.24 2.39 -20.60
CA GLU A 45 16.07 2.42 -22.05
C GLU A 45 14.75 1.77 -22.48
N THR A 46 14.30 0.74 -21.76
CA THR A 46 13.09 -0.02 -22.11
C THR A 46 11.79 0.63 -21.62
N SER A 47 11.85 1.50 -20.63
CA SER A 47 10.69 2.18 -20.02
C SER A 47 11.00 3.67 -19.81
N PRO A 48 10.98 4.50 -20.88
CA PRO A 48 11.43 5.89 -20.82
C PRO A 48 10.62 6.81 -19.88
N GLY A 49 9.49 6.33 -19.34
CA GLY A 49 8.69 7.02 -18.32
C GLY A 49 9.01 6.66 -16.88
N LEU A 50 9.90 5.68 -16.64
CA LEU A 50 10.21 5.15 -15.32
C LEU A 50 11.70 5.23 -15.00
N THR A 51 12.01 5.51 -13.75
CA THR A 51 13.38 5.32 -13.24
C THR A 51 13.72 3.84 -13.18
N ALA A 52 15.00 3.49 -13.29
CA ALA A 52 15.44 2.09 -13.13
C ALA A 52 14.98 1.46 -11.81
N THR A 53 14.88 2.26 -10.74
CA THR A 53 14.35 1.83 -9.44
C THR A 53 12.85 1.52 -9.50
N GLU A 54 12.04 2.34 -10.19
CA GLU A 54 10.60 2.07 -10.36
C GLU A 54 10.36 0.81 -11.21
N VAL A 55 11.14 0.62 -12.28
CA VAL A 55 11.10 -0.61 -13.08
C VAL A 55 11.47 -1.82 -12.22
N ALA A 56 12.57 -1.73 -11.47
CA ALA A 56 13.01 -2.82 -10.60
C ALA A 56 11.98 -3.15 -9.49
N CYS A 57 11.36 -2.14 -8.89
CA CYS A 57 10.27 -2.29 -7.93
C CYS A 57 9.07 -3.01 -8.57
N LEU A 58 8.59 -2.51 -9.71
CA LEU A 58 7.49 -3.14 -10.46
C LEU A 58 7.79 -4.60 -10.82
N MET A 59 9.00 -4.89 -11.30
CA MET A 59 9.41 -6.25 -11.65
C MET A 59 9.45 -7.16 -10.42
N SER A 60 9.86 -6.65 -9.26
CA SER A 60 9.81 -7.38 -7.99
C SER A 60 8.38 -7.74 -7.59
N HIS A 61 7.43 -6.81 -7.74
CA HIS A 61 6.00 -7.12 -7.55
C HIS A 61 5.47 -8.13 -8.57
N LYS A 62 5.89 -8.08 -9.84
CA LYS A 62 5.51 -9.08 -10.85
C LYS A 62 5.96 -10.49 -10.46
N VAL A 63 7.12 -10.65 -9.81
CA VAL A 63 7.57 -11.94 -9.26
C VAL A 63 6.59 -12.44 -8.19
N CYS A 64 6.21 -11.59 -7.23
CA CYS A 64 5.21 -11.94 -6.22
C CYS A 64 3.85 -12.29 -6.85
N TRP A 65 3.39 -11.54 -7.85
CA TRP A 65 2.13 -11.86 -8.55
C TRP A 65 2.20 -13.19 -9.27
N LYS A 66 3.35 -13.56 -9.85
CA LYS A 66 3.53 -14.87 -10.49
C LYS A 66 3.41 -15.99 -9.45
N ILE A 67 4.07 -15.84 -8.29
CA ILE A 67 3.97 -16.80 -7.18
C ILE A 67 2.52 -16.99 -6.74
N ILE A 68 1.76 -15.90 -6.56
CA ILE A 68 0.34 -15.97 -6.16
C ILE A 68 -0.52 -16.59 -7.29
N ALA A 69 -0.28 -16.21 -8.54
CA ALA A 69 -1.03 -16.69 -9.69
C ALA A 69 -0.91 -18.21 -9.89
N ASP A 70 0.27 -18.75 -9.59
CA ASP A 70 0.59 -20.18 -9.70
C ASP A 70 0.25 -20.97 -8.44
N GLY A 71 0.27 -20.34 -7.26
CA GLY A 71 0.01 -20.98 -5.97
C GLY A 71 -1.46 -21.34 -5.74
N ASP A 72 -1.76 -22.08 -4.67
CA ASP A 72 -3.10 -22.61 -4.40
C ASP A 72 -4.03 -21.65 -3.66
N ASP A 73 -3.48 -20.74 -2.85
CA ASP A 73 -4.24 -19.78 -2.05
C ASP A 73 -5.11 -18.84 -2.91
N ALA A 74 -6.29 -18.45 -2.39
CA ALA A 74 -7.16 -17.49 -3.06
C ALA A 74 -6.56 -16.08 -3.09
N PHE A 75 -5.75 -15.75 -2.08
CA PHE A 75 -5.11 -14.45 -1.88
C PHE A 75 -3.66 -14.62 -1.45
N GLY A 76 -2.84 -13.61 -1.76
CA GLY A 76 -1.51 -13.46 -1.16
C GLY A 76 -1.30 -12.02 -0.70
N ALA A 77 -0.59 -11.87 0.42
CA ALA A 77 -0.17 -10.57 0.96
C ALA A 77 1.28 -10.28 0.53
N ILE A 78 1.52 -9.08 0.02
CA ILE A 78 2.82 -8.61 -0.45
C ILE A 78 3.21 -7.39 0.38
N PHE A 79 4.44 -7.40 0.88
CA PHE A 79 5.05 -6.32 1.64
C PHE A 79 6.42 -5.95 1.09
N GLU A 80 6.82 -4.70 1.28
CA GLU A 80 8.20 -4.24 1.13
C GLU A 80 8.93 -4.32 2.49
N ASP A 81 10.25 -4.33 2.49
CA ASP A 81 11.12 -4.52 3.64
C ASP A 81 11.31 -3.29 4.55
N ASP A 82 10.66 -2.17 4.25
CA ASP A 82 10.68 -0.95 5.06
C ASP A 82 9.37 -0.67 5.79
N VAL A 83 8.48 -1.65 5.89
CA VAL A 83 7.21 -1.48 6.61
C VAL A 83 7.41 -1.43 8.12
N LEU A 84 6.54 -0.68 8.78
CA LEU A 84 6.16 -0.83 10.18
C LEU A 84 4.76 -1.43 10.22
N LEU A 85 4.56 -2.43 11.07
CA LEU A 85 3.28 -3.15 11.18
C LEU A 85 2.52 -2.74 12.43
N CYS A 86 1.19 -2.64 12.31
CA CYS A 86 0.31 -2.53 13.46
C CYS A 86 0.41 -3.80 14.32
N GLU A 87 0.40 -3.65 15.65
CA GLU A 87 0.46 -4.78 16.59
C GLU A 87 -0.71 -5.77 16.40
N ALA A 88 -1.86 -5.27 15.96
CA ALA A 88 -3.04 -6.08 15.67
C ALA A 88 -3.01 -6.77 14.29
N ALA A 89 -1.90 -6.69 13.54
CA ALA A 89 -1.82 -7.19 12.17
C ALA A 89 -1.77 -8.72 12.06
N GLY A 90 -1.21 -9.41 13.06
CA GLY A 90 -1.00 -10.86 13.02
C GLY A 90 -2.24 -11.67 12.64
N PRO A 91 -3.36 -11.49 13.35
CA PRO A 91 -4.62 -12.15 13.03
C PRO A 91 -5.19 -11.79 11.64
N MET A 92 -4.97 -10.56 11.17
CA MET A 92 -5.43 -10.12 9.84
C MET A 92 -4.63 -10.78 8.71
N LEU A 93 -3.38 -11.17 8.96
CA LEU A 93 -2.50 -11.79 7.96
C LEU A 93 -2.51 -13.32 8.01
N SER A 94 -2.88 -13.89 9.15
CA SER A 94 -2.99 -15.34 9.34
C SER A 94 -4.26 -15.92 8.70
N ASP A 95 -5.31 -15.12 8.56
CA ASP A 95 -6.62 -15.51 8.04
C ASP A 95 -7.07 -14.57 6.92
N ASP A 96 -7.62 -15.10 5.83
CA ASP A 96 -8.21 -14.34 4.72
C ASP A 96 -9.75 -14.31 4.74
N GLY A 97 -10.41 -14.95 5.71
CA GLY A 97 -11.87 -14.97 5.83
C GLY A 97 -12.53 -13.60 5.99
N TRP A 98 -11.76 -12.57 6.36
CA TRP A 98 -12.23 -11.17 6.42
C TRP A 98 -12.13 -10.43 5.07
N VAL A 99 -11.37 -10.96 4.11
CA VAL A 99 -11.18 -10.36 2.79
C VAL A 99 -12.47 -10.57 1.97
N PRO A 100 -13.08 -9.52 1.41
CA PRO A 100 -14.28 -9.68 0.60
C PRO A 100 -14.04 -10.60 -0.58
N ALA A 101 -14.97 -11.52 -0.85
CA ALA A 101 -14.85 -12.47 -1.96
C ALA A 101 -14.78 -11.79 -3.34
N ASP A 102 -15.29 -10.57 -3.46
CA ASP A 102 -15.21 -9.75 -4.67
C ASP A 102 -13.93 -8.92 -4.78
N ALA A 103 -13.07 -8.91 -3.74
CA ALA A 103 -11.86 -8.11 -3.72
C ALA A 103 -10.83 -8.65 -4.72
N ASP A 104 -10.40 -7.78 -5.62
CA ASP A 104 -9.20 -8.03 -6.43
C ASP A 104 -7.95 -7.61 -5.67
N VAL A 105 -8.03 -6.50 -4.93
CA VAL A 105 -6.94 -5.94 -4.14
C VAL A 105 -7.47 -5.34 -2.85
N VAL A 106 -6.77 -5.55 -1.73
CA VAL A 106 -6.97 -4.80 -0.48
C VAL A 106 -5.68 -4.08 -0.13
N LYS A 107 -5.69 -2.75 -0.18
CA LYS A 107 -4.56 -1.94 0.26
C LYS A 107 -4.47 -1.95 1.79
N LEU A 108 -3.33 -2.38 2.30
CA LEU A 108 -3.02 -2.45 3.73
C LEU A 108 -2.23 -1.23 4.19
N GLU A 109 -1.44 -0.61 3.30
CA GLU A 109 -0.61 0.54 3.58
C GLU A 109 -1.39 1.87 3.64
N THR A 110 -0.84 2.84 4.34
CA THR A 110 -1.08 4.27 4.11
C THR A 110 0.23 5.01 3.86
N TYR A 111 0.20 5.96 2.92
CA TYR A 111 1.27 6.94 2.73
C TYR A 111 1.00 8.26 3.47
N LEU A 112 0.02 8.26 4.38
CA LEU A 112 -0.45 9.46 5.11
C LEU A 112 -0.85 10.63 4.19
N ARG A 113 -1.17 10.31 2.93
CA ARG A 113 -1.73 11.22 1.93
C ARG A 113 -3.23 11.02 1.85
N LYS A 114 -3.92 12.03 1.33
CA LYS A 114 -5.35 11.95 1.08
C LYS A 114 -5.62 11.06 -0.12
N THR A 115 -6.70 10.29 -0.04
CA THR A 115 -7.28 9.56 -1.17
C THR A 115 -8.81 9.61 -1.09
N VAL A 116 -9.50 9.14 -2.12
CA VAL A 116 -10.96 9.11 -2.19
C VAL A 116 -11.46 7.70 -1.93
N ILE A 117 -12.28 7.52 -0.89
CA ILE A 117 -12.86 6.24 -0.49
C ILE A 117 -14.39 6.33 -0.44
N ALA A 118 -15.07 5.18 -0.42
CA ALA A 118 -16.49 5.14 -0.11
C ALA A 118 -16.78 5.70 1.30
N MET A 119 -17.93 6.36 1.46
CA MET A 119 -18.45 6.75 2.75
C MET A 119 -18.86 5.52 3.56
N LYS A 120 -19.56 4.57 2.91
CA LYS A 120 -19.92 3.27 3.50
C LYS A 120 -18.65 2.49 3.83
N ARG A 121 -18.61 1.97 5.05
CA ARG A 121 -17.58 1.05 5.51
C ARG A 121 -18.22 -0.27 5.91
N THR A 122 -17.47 -1.34 5.72
CA THR A 122 -17.80 -2.66 6.25
C THR A 122 -16.82 -2.93 7.38
N SER A 123 -17.31 -3.09 8.61
CA SER A 123 -16.46 -3.49 9.73
C SER A 123 -15.87 -4.87 9.44
N VAL A 124 -14.58 -5.01 9.69
CA VAL A 124 -13.89 -6.30 9.70
C VAL A 124 -13.30 -6.52 11.09
N SER A 125 -12.61 -7.63 11.30
CA SER A 125 -12.11 -8.02 12.62
C SER A 125 -11.23 -6.96 13.30
N ARG A 126 -11.22 -6.96 14.64
CA ARG A 126 -10.22 -6.26 15.48
C ARG A 126 -10.12 -4.74 15.26
N GLY A 127 -11.26 -4.08 15.08
CA GLY A 127 -11.31 -2.62 14.97
C GLY A 127 -10.93 -2.07 13.59
N PHE A 128 -10.72 -2.96 12.62
CA PHE A 128 -10.52 -2.58 11.24
C PHE A 128 -11.84 -2.48 10.48
N SER A 129 -11.83 -1.77 9.36
CA SER A 129 -12.95 -1.67 8.44
C SER A 129 -12.45 -1.52 7.00
N LEU A 130 -13.28 -1.89 6.04
CA LEU A 130 -13.01 -1.74 4.63
C LEU A 130 -13.88 -0.67 3.99
N ALA A 131 -13.31 0.08 3.06
CA ALA A 131 -14.04 0.95 2.15
C ALA A 131 -13.54 0.73 0.72
N ARG A 132 -14.42 0.86 -0.28
CA ARG A 132 -13.99 0.88 -1.70
C ARG A 132 -13.01 2.04 -1.89
N LEU A 133 -11.89 1.79 -2.56
CA LEU A 133 -10.93 2.81 -2.95
C LEU A 133 -11.29 3.31 -4.35
N TYR A 134 -11.55 4.62 -4.49
CA TYR A 134 -11.98 5.25 -5.74
C TYR A 134 -10.99 6.28 -6.28
N GLY A 135 -10.04 6.72 -5.46
CA GLY A 135 -8.98 7.63 -5.85
C GLY A 135 -7.63 6.93 -5.81
N PHE A 136 -6.66 7.50 -6.52
CA PHE A 136 -5.27 7.08 -6.39
C PHE A 136 -4.82 7.17 -4.93
N HIS A 137 -4.09 6.15 -4.48
CA HIS A 137 -3.44 6.15 -3.17
C HIS A 137 -2.01 5.65 -3.38
N ILE A 138 -1.06 6.57 -3.27
CA ILE A 138 0.38 6.33 -3.45
C ILE A 138 0.92 5.25 -2.49
N GLY A 139 1.94 4.52 -2.92
CA GLY A 139 2.63 3.47 -2.15
C GLY A 139 2.15 2.04 -2.46
N SER A 140 3.07 1.09 -2.41
CA SER A 140 2.82 -0.35 -2.63
C SER A 140 3.45 -1.23 -1.54
N ALA A 141 3.85 -0.63 -0.41
CA ALA A 141 4.63 -1.30 0.63
C ALA A 141 3.83 -2.39 1.37
N GLY A 142 2.51 -2.41 1.26
CA GLY A 142 1.68 -3.48 1.82
C GLY A 142 0.29 -3.58 1.19
N TYR A 143 -0.03 -4.73 0.61
CA TYR A 143 -1.36 -5.04 0.08
C TYR A 143 -1.63 -6.54 -0.06
N ILE A 144 -2.90 -6.90 -0.14
CA ILE A 144 -3.37 -8.24 -0.51
C ILE A 144 -3.86 -8.18 -1.95
N VAL A 145 -3.55 -9.21 -2.74
CA VAL A 145 -4.04 -9.37 -4.12
C VAL A 145 -4.64 -10.77 -4.29
N SER A 146 -5.77 -10.85 -5.01
CA SER A 146 -6.39 -12.13 -5.34
C SER A 146 -5.61 -12.87 -6.41
N LYS A 147 -5.68 -14.20 -6.42
CA LYS A 147 -5.09 -15.05 -7.46
C LYS A 147 -5.55 -14.66 -8.87
N ARG A 148 -6.83 -14.29 -9.01
CA ARG A 148 -7.39 -13.79 -10.28
C ARG A 148 -6.75 -12.47 -10.70
N ALA A 149 -6.66 -11.51 -9.79
CA ALA A 149 -6.07 -10.21 -10.08
C ALA A 149 -4.57 -10.33 -10.40
N ALA A 150 -3.85 -11.17 -9.68
CA ALA A 150 -2.44 -11.47 -9.93
C ALA A 150 -2.23 -12.05 -11.34
N ARG A 151 -3.05 -13.03 -11.76
CA ARG A 151 -3.04 -13.59 -13.13
C ARG A 151 -3.27 -12.55 -14.21
N ASP A 152 -4.25 -11.68 -14.02
CA ASP A 152 -4.49 -10.59 -14.97
C ASP A 152 -3.30 -9.61 -15.03
N LEU A 153 -2.73 -9.22 -13.88
CA LEU A 153 -1.61 -8.28 -13.82
C LEU A 153 -0.34 -8.80 -14.53
N ILE A 154 0.00 -10.08 -14.37
CA ILE A 154 1.21 -10.64 -15.01
C ILE A 154 1.12 -10.71 -16.54
N THR A 155 -0.10 -10.79 -17.10
CA THR A 155 -0.32 -10.85 -18.56
C THR A 155 -0.27 -9.49 -19.25
N ARG A 156 -0.25 -8.40 -18.48
CA ARG A 156 -0.29 -7.04 -19.01
C ARG A 156 1.11 -6.52 -19.32
N ASN A 157 1.18 -5.67 -20.34
CA ASN A 157 2.31 -4.78 -20.51
C ASN A 157 2.15 -3.60 -19.54
N LEU A 158 3.14 -3.39 -18.68
CA LEU A 158 3.06 -2.43 -17.57
C LEU A 158 4.17 -1.41 -17.72
N ASP A 159 3.80 -0.14 -17.76
CA ASP A 159 4.71 0.99 -17.99
C ASP A 159 4.40 2.15 -17.03
N ALA A 160 4.13 1.81 -15.78
CA ALA A 160 3.85 2.73 -14.69
C ALA A 160 4.44 2.17 -13.38
N PRO A 161 4.71 3.02 -12.36
CA PRO A 161 5.16 2.53 -11.06
C PRO A 161 4.18 1.52 -10.45
N ALA A 162 4.66 0.64 -9.57
CA ALA A 162 3.84 -0.45 -9.02
C ALA A 162 2.55 0.04 -8.35
N ASP A 163 2.63 1.10 -7.56
CA ASP A 163 1.48 1.69 -6.91
C ASP A 163 0.47 2.32 -7.89
N HIS A 164 0.93 2.93 -8.98
CA HIS A 164 0.05 3.38 -10.07
C HIS A 164 -0.66 2.20 -10.74
N VAL A 165 0.10 1.14 -11.11
CA VAL A 165 -0.46 -0.05 -11.74
C VAL A 165 -1.61 -0.65 -10.91
N ILE A 166 -1.44 -0.69 -9.59
CA ILE A 166 -2.39 -1.36 -8.68
C ILE A 166 -3.49 -0.40 -8.21
N PHE A 167 -3.19 0.87 -7.97
CA PHE A 167 -4.05 1.80 -7.22
C PHE A 167 -4.45 3.07 -7.99
N ASP A 168 -3.99 3.30 -9.22
CA ASP A 168 -4.45 4.45 -10.02
C ASP A 168 -5.70 4.08 -10.86
N PRO A 169 -6.91 4.55 -10.48
CA PRO A 169 -8.14 4.23 -11.18
C PRO A 169 -8.23 4.85 -12.59
N SER A 170 -7.26 5.67 -13.00
CA SER A 170 -7.15 6.14 -14.39
C SER A 170 -6.53 5.08 -15.32
N LEU A 171 -5.83 4.10 -14.76
CA LEU A 171 -5.18 3.04 -15.52
C LEU A 171 -6.10 1.81 -15.67
N PRO A 172 -6.17 1.17 -16.86
CA PRO A 172 -6.96 -0.05 -17.08
C PRO A 172 -6.59 -1.22 -16.15
N THR A 173 -5.36 -1.23 -15.64
CA THR A 173 -4.84 -2.23 -14.69
C THR A 173 -5.55 -2.19 -13.35
N SER A 174 -6.02 -1.02 -12.91
CA SER A 174 -6.70 -0.83 -11.63
C SER A 174 -8.19 -0.51 -11.80
N SER A 175 -8.58 0.24 -12.83
CA SER A 175 -9.97 0.68 -13.04
C SER A 175 -10.96 -0.47 -13.27
N SER A 176 -10.47 -1.60 -13.78
CA SER A 176 -11.24 -2.83 -13.96
C SER A 176 -11.32 -3.71 -12.70
N LYS A 177 -10.65 -3.30 -11.61
CA LYS A 177 -10.50 -4.09 -10.38
C LYS A 177 -11.34 -3.58 -9.23
N THR A 178 -11.77 -4.52 -8.41
CA THR A 178 -12.43 -4.25 -7.15
C THR A 178 -11.37 -3.99 -6.06
N VAL A 179 -10.90 -2.73 -5.95
CA VAL A 179 -9.89 -2.31 -4.95
C VAL A 179 -10.50 -1.76 -3.65
N TYR A 180 -10.13 -2.33 -2.50
CA TYR A 180 -10.50 -1.84 -1.17
C TYR A 180 -9.32 -1.18 -0.46
N GLN A 181 -9.61 -0.27 0.47
CA GLN A 181 -8.67 0.27 1.44
C GLN A 181 -9.05 -0.24 2.84
N LEU A 182 -8.08 -0.76 3.59
CA LEU A 182 -8.24 -1.07 5.01
C LEU A 182 -8.08 0.20 5.87
N LEU A 183 -8.93 0.35 6.89
CA LEU A 183 -8.96 1.48 7.82
C LEU A 183 -9.06 1.01 9.28
N PRO A 184 -8.15 1.43 10.18
CA PRO A 184 -6.87 2.09 9.87
C PRO A 184 -5.99 1.21 8.96
N ALA A 185 -4.95 1.81 8.37
CA ALA A 185 -3.96 1.05 7.61
C ALA A 185 -3.22 0.08 8.54
N LEU A 186 -2.92 -1.11 8.01
CA LEU A 186 -2.19 -2.16 8.72
C LEU A 186 -0.69 -1.87 8.81
N CYS A 187 -0.17 -1.12 7.83
CA CYS A 187 1.24 -0.77 7.75
C CYS A 187 1.47 0.64 7.20
N VAL A 188 2.70 1.11 7.40
CA VAL A 188 3.24 2.37 6.88
C VAL A 188 4.74 2.18 6.63
N GLN A 189 5.34 2.93 5.71
CA GLN A 189 6.79 2.92 5.55
C GLN A 189 7.50 3.60 6.73
N ASN A 190 8.58 2.98 7.22
CA ASN A 190 9.41 3.46 8.34
C ASN A 190 9.95 4.87 8.09
N ASP A 191 10.45 5.12 6.87
CA ASP A 191 11.00 6.43 6.51
C ASP A 191 9.94 7.53 6.55
N LEU A 192 8.70 7.23 6.14
CA LEU A 192 7.60 8.20 6.21
C LEU A 192 7.28 8.61 7.66
N VAL A 193 7.35 7.67 8.60
CA VAL A 193 7.16 7.97 10.04
C VAL A 193 8.32 8.81 10.56
N ARG A 194 9.57 8.50 10.19
CA ARG A 194 10.77 9.26 10.57
C ARG A 194 10.76 10.68 10.01
N GLU A 195 10.38 10.85 8.74
CA GLU A 195 10.21 12.16 8.09
C GLU A 195 9.15 13.00 8.81
N LYS A 196 8.05 12.38 9.23
CA LYS A 196 6.99 13.08 9.96
C LYS A 196 7.40 13.45 11.39
N ALA A 197 8.12 12.57 12.07
CA ALA A 197 8.64 12.83 13.42
C ALA A 197 9.72 13.93 13.42
N SER A 198 10.53 14.00 12.36
CA SER A 198 11.55 15.04 12.19
C SER A 198 11.02 16.36 11.59
N GLY A 199 9.73 16.44 11.26
CA GLY A 199 9.13 17.62 10.61
C GLY A 199 9.56 17.80 9.15
N LEU A 200 10.31 16.85 8.56
CA LEU A 200 10.81 16.88 7.18
C LEU A 200 9.73 16.67 6.12
N THR A 201 8.51 16.28 6.50
CA THR A 201 7.43 16.05 5.53
C THR A 201 7.09 17.29 4.71
N SER A 202 7.29 18.51 5.24
CA SER A 202 7.11 19.73 4.44
C SER A 202 8.21 19.87 3.39
N LEU A 203 9.48 19.63 3.76
CA LEU A 203 10.66 19.84 2.91
C LEU A 203 10.79 18.79 1.80
N LEU A 204 10.56 17.51 2.09
CA LEU A 204 10.63 16.45 1.09
C LEU A 204 9.38 16.38 0.21
N SER A 205 8.22 16.85 0.73
CA SER A 205 7.06 17.07 -0.14
C SER A 205 7.33 18.17 -1.17
N GLU A 206 8.07 19.21 -0.81
CA GLU A 206 8.52 20.22 -1.76
C GLU A 206 9.56 19.66 -2.74
N GLU A 207 10.56 18.88 -2.30
CA GLU A 207 11.55 18.28 -3.22
C GLU A 207 10.98 17.21 -4.16
N ARG A 208 10.05 16.36 -3.70
CA ARG A 208 9.37 15.38 -4.57
C ARG A 208 8.36 16.07 -5.49
N LEU A 209 7.69 17.14 -5.03
CA LEU A 209 6.92 18.00 -5.92
C LEU A 209 7.83 18.65 -6.96
N VAL A 210 9.02 19.13 -6.60
CA VAL A 210 10.01 19.73 -7.51
C VAL A 210 10.53 18.72 -8.53
N LYS A 211 10.76 17.45 -8.16
CA LYS A 211 11.12 16.40 -9.12
C LYS A 211 9.96 16.00 -10.05
N SER A 212 8.70 16.09 -9.60
CA SER A 212 7.52 15.98 -10.49
C SER A 212 7.22 17.27 -11.28
N ALA A 213 7.78 18.39 -10.84
CA ALA A 213 7.55 19.74 -11.34
C ALA A 213 8.81 20.34 -12.00
N SER A 214 9.62 19.49 -12.65
CA SER A 214 10.55 19.98 -13.68
C SER A 214 9.82 20.66 -14.85
N ASN A 215 8.48 20.68 -14.85
CA ASN A 215 7.69 21.74 -15.46
C ASN A 215 7.38 22.85 -14.44
N TYR A 216 8.18 23.93 -14.50
CA TYR A 216 7.96 25.19 -13.77
C TYR A 216 6.49 25.63 -13.83
N ALA A 217 5.75 25.52 -12.72
CA ALA A 217 4.44 26.16 -12.57
C ALA A 217 4.61 27.54 -11.92
N PRO A 218 4.18 28.65 -12.56
CA PRO A 218 4.34 29.99 -11.99
C PRO A 218 3.46 30.20 -10.75
N LYS A 219 3.90 31.09 -9.84
CA LYS A 219 3.10 31.52 -8.67
C LYS A 219 1.73 32.05 -9.12
N ARG A 220 0.66 31.43 -8.64
CA ARG A 220 -0.72 31.66 -9.09
C ARG A 220 -1.33 32.94 -8.52
N SER A 221 -2.06 33.66 -9.36
CA SER A 221 -2.82 34.86 -9.00
C SER A 221 -3.97 34.54 -8.01
N PRO A 222 -4.53 35.54 -7.29
CA PRO A 222 -5.66 35.35 -6.37
C PRO A 222 -6.89 34.69 -7.03
N ALA A 223 -7.18 35.01 -8.28
CA ALA A 223 -8.24 34.36 -9.06
C ALA A 223 -7.96 32.86 -9.28
N GLY A 224 -6.69 32.49 -9.48
CA GLY A 224 -6.27 31.09 -9.55
C GLY A 224 -6.49 30.32 -8.25
N LYS A 225 -6.38 30.98 -7.09
CA LYS A 225 -6.73 30.37 -5.80
C LYS A 225 -8.25 30.12 -5.70
N LEU A 226 -9.06 31.09 -6.11
CA LEU A 226 -10.52 30.96 -6.10
C LEU A 226 -10.98 29.81 -7.01
N VAL A 227 -10.45 29.69 -8.23
CA VAL A 227 -10.79 28.59 -9.16
C VAL A 227 -10.40 27.22 -8.59
N VAL A 228 -9.24 27.10 -7.94
CA VAL A 228 -8.82 25.85 -7.28
C VAL A 228 -9.79 25.50 -6.15
N GLU A 229 -10.18 26.48 -5.35
CA GLU A 229 -11.15 26.30 -4.27
C GLU A 229 -12.53 25.92 -4.78
N THR A 230 -13.04 26.57 -5.84
CA THR A 230 -14.31 26.19 -6.48
C THR A 230 -14.25 24.79 -7.05
N ARG A 231 -13.16 24.40 -7.71
CA ARG A 231 -12.94 23.02 -8.20
C ARG A 231 -12.86 22.02 -7.04
N ARG A 232 -12.25 22.38 -5.92
CA ARG A 232 -12.19 21.55 -4.71
C ARG A 232 -13.58 21.32 -4.15
N ILE A 233 -14.38 22.37 -3.97
CA ILE A 233 -15.76 22.29 -3.48
C ILE A 233 -16.63 21.49 -4.47
N ALA A 234 -16.53 21.76 -5.77
CA ALA A 234 -17.27 21.00 -6.78
C ALA A 234 -16.90 19.50 -6.77
N ARG A 235 -15.62 19.16 -6.62
CA ARG A 235 -15.17 17.77 -6.47
C ARG A 235 -15.70 17.15 -5.19
N GLN A 236 -15.67 17.87 -4.07
CA GLN A 236 -16.23 17.39 -2.80
C GLN A 236 -17.74 17.14 -2.89
N ILE A 237 -18.50 18.04 -3.52
CA ILE A 237 -19.93 17.87 -3.77
C ILE A 237 -20.17 16.67 -4.69
N PHE A 238 -19.43 16.56 -5.79
CA PHE A 238 -19.52 15.42 -6.71
C PHE A 238 -19.21 14.09 -6.01
N ASP A 239 -18.17 14.06 -5.16
CA ASP A 239 -17.82 12.90 -4.36
C ASP A 239 -18.95 12.56 -3.37
N ILE A 240 -19.51 13.55 -2.66
CA ILE A 240 -20.66 13.35 -1.76
C ILE A 240 -21.87 12.77 -2.51
N CYS A 241 -22.22 13.32 -3.69
CA CYS A 241 -23.29 12.80 -4.52
C CYS A 241 -23.04 11.35 -4.96
N ARG A 242 -21.78 10.91 -5.04
CA ARG A 242 -21.38 9.52 -5.33
C ARG A 242 -21.12 8.70 -4.06
N LEU A 243 -21.46 9.21 -2.88
CA LEU A 243 -21.20 8.59 -1.58
C LEU A 243 -19.71 8.28 -1.35
N ARG A 244 -18.84 9.20 -1.80
CA ARG A 244 -17.39 9.17 -1.69
C ARG A 244 -16.91 10.32 -0.81
N ARG A 245 -15.74 10.16 -0.20
CA ARG A 245 -15.08 11.22 0.56
C ARG A 245 -13.58 11.17 0.41
N GLU A 246 -12.97 12.34 0.41
CA GLU A 246 -11.54 12.49 0.54
C GLU A 246 -11.11 12.29 2.00
N LYS A 247 -10.11 11.44 2.26
CA LYS A 247 -9.63 11.15 3.61
C LYS A 247 -8.14 10.77 3.59
N THR A 248 -7.39 11.25 4.58
CA THR A 248 -6.09 10.68 4.93
C THR A 248 -6.30 9.41 5.74
N ILE A 249 -5.77 8.29 5.25
CA ILE A 249 -5.85 7.01 5.98
C ILE A 249 -4.82 7.04 7.11
N ALA A 250 -5.28 6.80 8.34
CA ALA A 250 -4.41 6.79 9.51
C ALA A 250 -3.70 5.44 9.63
N PHE A 251 -2.46 5.47 10.12
CA PHE A 251 -1.76 4.32 10.68
C PHE A 251 -1.78 4.47 12.21
N ILE A 252 -2.09 3.39 12.91
CA ILE A 252 -2.14 3.34 14.37
C ILE A 252 -1.33 2.12 14.80
N GLN A 253 -0.22 2.36 15.52
CA GLN A 253 0.68 1.28 15.93
C GLN A 253 -0.03 0.26 16.84
N SER A 254 -0.80 0.75 17.82
CA SER A 254 -1.56 -0.06 18.77
C SER A 254 -3.02 0.43 18.81
N ILE A 255 -3.97 -0.45 18.49
CA ILE A 255 -5.40 -0.08 18.43
C ILE A 255 -5.99 -0.16 19.84
N PRO A 256 -6.57 0.92 20.39
CA PRO A 256 -7.15 0.89 21.73
C PRO A 256 -8.23 -0.20 21.85
N GLY A 257 -8.08 -1.09 22.85
CA GLY A 257 -9.01 -2.20 23.10
C GLY A 257 -8.75 -3.48 22.31
N SER A 258 -7.63 -3.59 21.58
CA SER A 258 -7.20 -4.84 20.92
C SER A 258 -6.27 -5.71 21.77
N ASP A 259 -6.09 -5.40 23.06
CA ASP A 259 -5.22 -6.15 23.97
C ASP A 259 -5.60 -7.63 24.01
N VAL A 260 -4.85 -8.43 23.26
CA VAL A 260 -4.78 -9.87 23.46
C VAL A 260 -3.70 -10.08 24.51
N HIS A 261 -4.07 -10.00 25.79
CA HIS A 261 -3.24 -10.63 26.80
C HIS A 261 -3.19 -12.13 26.48
N PRO A 262 -2.01 -12.74 26.27
CA PRO A 262 -1.93 -14.18 26.26
C PRO A 262 -2.37 -14.67 27.64
N CYS A 263 -3.48 -15.40 27.68
CA CYS A 263 -3.94 -16.06 28.90
C CYS A 263 -2.79 -16.98 29.37
N PRO A 264 -2.30 -16.85 30.62
CA PRO A 264 -1.24 -17.73 31.10
C PRO A 264 -1.76 -19.18 31.09
N PRO A 265 -0.90 -20.17 30.77
CA PRO A 265 -1.30 -21.56 30.74
C PRO A 265 -1.85 -21.94 32.12
N ARG A 266 -3.08 -22.48 32.14
CA ARG A 266 -3.66 -23.07 33.35
C ARG A 266 -2.73 -24.20 33.79
N THR A 267 -2.02 -23.98 34.90
CA THR A 267 -1.35 -25.03 35.64
C THR A 267 -2.40 -26.04 36.08
N VAL A 268 -2.40 -27.21 35.44
CA VAL A 268 -3.10 -28.39 35.93
C VAL A 268 -2.21 -29.00 37.00
N THR A 269 -2.43 -28.63 38.26
CA THR A 269 -1.95 -29.42 39.39
C THR A 269 -2.76 -30.72 39.45
N ARG A 270 -2.09 -31.85 39.24
CA ARG A 270 -2.55 -33.16 39.73
C ARG A 270 -2.07 -33.35 41.16
#